data_AF-A0A0F5VJG0-F1
#
_entry.id   AF-A0A0F5VJG0-F1
#
_cell.length_a   1.000
_cell.length_b   1.000
_cell.length_c   1.000
_cell.angle_alpha   90.00
_cell.angle_beta   90.00
_cell.angle_gamma   90.00
#
_symmetry.space_group_name_H-M   'P 1'
#
loop_
_entity.id
_entity.type
_entity.pdbx_description
1 polymer ?
#
loop_
_entity_poly.entity_id
_entity_poly.type
_entity_poly.pdbx_seq_one_letter_code
_entity_poly.pdbx_strand_id
1 'polypeptide(L)'
;FQKYGYEVPTTWDAYIALCKQMKKDGLVPIAYGDKDAWPAMGSFDQINFRLNGYDFHVELMAGKASWTDAKVRKVFDTWAESLPYHQEGAVGRTWQDAAQTLVAKKAGMYMLGMFVAQQF
;
A
#
# COMPACT_ATOMS: atom_id res chain seq x y z
N PHE A 1 12.15 -12.03 -0.21
CA PHE A 1 12.55 -11.95 1.21
C PHE A 1 13.81 -12.78 1.45
N GLN A 2 13.76 -14.12 1.45
CA GLN A 2 14.93 -14.98 1.71
C GLN A 2 16.20 -14.62 0.91
N LYS A 3 16.09 -14.38 -0.41
CA LYS A 3 17.22 -13.99 -1.29
C LYS A 3 18.01 -12.78 -0.78
N TYR A 4 17.32 -11.79 -0.21
CA TYR A 4 17.90 -10.52 0.23
C TYR A 4 18.00 -10.40 1.77
N GLY A 5 17.62 -11.45 2.50
CA GLY A 5 17.61 -11.41 3.97
C GLY A 5 16.58 -10.44 4.57
N TYR A 6 15.49 -10.12 3.85
CA TYR A 6 14.45 -9.24 4.38
C TYR A 6 13.60 -9.94 5.44
N GLU A 7 13.18 -9.17 6.44
CA GLU A 7 12.22 -9.58 7.46
C GLU A 7 10.85 -8.94 7.21
N VAL A 8 9.79 -9.61 7.65
CA VAL A 8 8.43 -9.06 7.57
C VAL A 8 8.31 -7.90 8.56
N PRO A 9 8.03 -6.66 8.10
CA PRO A 9 7.98 -5.52 8.99
C PRO A 9 6.70 -5.57 9.84
N THR A 10 6.82 -5.26 11.12
CA THR A 10 5.70 -5.27 12.09
C THR A 10 5.30 -3.87 12.57
N THR A 11 6.09 -2.85 12.21
CA THR A 11 5.82 -1.44 12.50
C THR A 11 5.92 -0.61 11.21
N TRP A 12 5.33 0.59 11.22
CA TRP A 12 5.42 1.51 10.08
C TRP A 12 6.86 1.90 9.77
N ASP A 13 7.67 2.22 10.79
CA ASP A 13 9.07 2.56 10.61
C ASP A 13 9.88 1.42 10.00
N ALA A 14 9.63 0.18 10.44
CA ALA A 14 10.25 -1.01 9.85
C ALA A 14 9.81 -1.22 8.39
N TYR A 15 8.53 -0.95 8.08
CA TYR A 15 7.99 -1.04 6.73
C TYR A 15 8.65 -0.03 5.78
N ILE A 16 8.78 1.23 6.21
CA ILE A 16 9.48 2.27 5.44
C ILE A 16 10.97 1.98 5.33
N ALA A 17 11.62 1.49 6.39
CA ALA A 17 13.02 1.06 6.35
C ALA A 17 13.24 -0.07 5.33
N LEU A 18 12.36 -1.06 5.31
CA LEU A 18 12.39 -2.14 4.31
C LEU A 18 12.20 -1.58 2.90
N CYS A 19 11.26 -0.65 2.70
CA CYS A 19 11.05 -0.03 1.40
C CYS A 19 12.30 0.71 0.90
N LYS A 20 12.99 1.44 1.78
CA LYS A 20 14.28 2.08 1.48
C LYS A 20 15.33 1.06 1.08
N GLN A 21 15.42 -0.06 1.79
CA GLN A 21 16.35 -1.13 1.49
C GLN A 21 16.06 -1.77 0.12
N MET A 22 14.79 -2.09 -0.17
CA MET A 22 14.39 -2.64 -1.47
C MET A 22 14.76 -1.71 -2.65
N LYS A 23 14.63 -0.38 -2.50
CA LYS A 23 15.10 0.56 -3.54
C LYS A 23 16.62 0.49 -3.75
N LYS A 24 17.40 0.41 -2.67
CA LYS A 24 18.87 0.27 -2.76
C LYS A 24 19.26 -1.03 -3.46
N ASP A 25 18.47 -2.08 -3.27
CA ASP A 25 18.69 -3.39 -3.88
C ASP A 25 18.14 -3.49 -5.33
N GLY A 26 17.70 -2.36 -5.90
CA GLY A 26 17.25 -2.25 -7.29
C GLY A 26 15.84 -2.75 -7.56
N LEU A 27 15.02 -2.93 -6.52
CA LEU A 27 13.63 -3.36 -6.63
C LEU A 27 12.67 -2.18 -6.56
N VAL A 28 11.50 -2.35 -7.15
CA VAL A 28 10.31 -1.58 -6.78
C VAL A 28 9.84 -2.09 -5.41
N PRO A 29 9.77 -1.27 -4.35
CA PRO A 29 9.35 -1.80 -3.05
C PRO A 29 7.92 -2.30 -3.04
N ILE A 30 6.98 -1.48 -3.53
CA ILE A 30 5.54 -1.75 -3.51
C ILE A 30 5.04 -1.75 -4.96
N ALA A 31 4.69 -2.93 -5.48
CA ALA A 31 3.94 -3.03 -6.73
C ALA A 31 2.63 -2.25 -6.59
N TYR A 32 2.25 -1.50 -7.62
CA TYR A 32 1.06 -0.64 -7.53
C TYR A 32 0.43 -0.37 -8.89
N GLY A 33 -0.88 -0.58 -8.96
CA GLY A 33 -1.72 -0.30 -10.12
C GLY A 33 -3.07 0.21 -9.65
N ASP A 34 -3.52 1.31 -10.24
CA ASP A 34 -4.72 2.03 -9.84
C ASP A 34 -5.55 2.52 -11.03
N LYS A 35 -5.34 1.94 -12.22
CA LYS A 35 -6.19 2.20 -13.39
C LYS A 35 -7.67 1.89 -13.12
N ASP A 36 -7.92 0.94 -12.24
CA ASP A 36 -9.25 0.48 -11.85
C ASP A 36 -9.86 1.29 -10.68
N ALA A 37 -9.12 2.27 -10.15
CA ALA A 37 -9.46 3.20 -9.06
C ALA A 37 -9.81 2.61 -7.68
N TRP A 38 -10.34 1.39 -7.62
CA TRP A 38 -10.63 0.70 -6.35
C TRP A 38 -9.37 0.22 -5.60
N PRO A 39 -8.23 -0.14 -6.21
CA PRO A 39 -7.06 -0.61 -5.45
C PRO A 39 -6.56 0.42 -4.44
N ALA A 40 -6.55 1.70 -4.81
CA ALA A 40 -6.20 2.79 -3.90
C ALA A 40 -7.15 2.97 -2.72
N MET A 41 -8.41 2.59 -2.84
CA MET A 41 -9.37 2.61 -1.72
C MET A 41 -8.93 1.62 -0.64
N GLY A 42 -8.44 0.43 -1.01
CA GLY A 42 -7.89 -0.53 -0.05
C GLY A 42 -6.68 0.00 0.73
N SER A 43 -5.84 0.83 0.10
CA SER A 43 -4.71 1.49 0.77
C SER A 43 -5.19 2.47 1.83
N PHE A 44 -6.17 3.32 1.47
CA PHE A 44 -6.80 4.24 2.41
C PHE A 44 -7.42 3.48 3.59
N ASP A 45 -8.18 2.43 3.32
CA ASP A 45 -8.89 1.65 4.35
C ASP A 45 -7.92 1.05 5.36
N GLN A 46 -6.86 0.37 4.89
CA GLN A 46 -5.88 -0.27 5.77
C GLN A 46 -5.14 0.73 6.65
N ILE A 47 -4.74 1.88 6.09
CA ILE A 47 -4.08 2.94 6.86
C ILE A 47 -5.06 3.53 7.89
N ASN A 48 -6.30 3.81 7.49
CA ASN A 48 -7.32 4.34 8.39
C ASN A 48 -7.62 3.37 9.55
N PHE A 49 -7.76 2.07 9.28
CA PHE A 49 -7.94 1.06 10.32
C PHE A 49 -6.78 1.03 11.33
N ARG A 50 -5.53 1.14 10.86
CA ARG A 50 -4.35 1.10 11.74
C ARG A 50 -4.18 2.38 12.56
N LEU A 51 -4.56 3.53 12.03
CA LEU A 51 -4.38 4.81 12.72
C LEU A 51 -5.56 5.19 13.62
N ASN A 52 -6.79 4.95 13.16
CA ASN A 52 -8.00 5.50 13.75
C ASN A 52 -8.98 4.44 14.24
N GLY A 53 -8.75 3.16 13.94
CA GLY A 53 -9.58 2.04 14.36
C GLY A 53 -10.82 1.80 13.48
N TYR A 54 -11.46 0.65 13.72
CA TYR A 54 -12.63 0.20 12.95
C TYR A 54 -13.83 1.14 13.10
N ASP A 55 -14.16 1.54 14.33
CA ASP A 55 -15.36 2.35 14.61
C ASP A 55 -15.32 3.69 13.87
N PHE A 56 -14.19 4.39 13.92
CA PHE A 56 -14.01 5.64 13.18
C PHE A 56 -14.12 5.45 11.67
N HIS A 57 -13.53 4.37 11.13
CA HIS A 57 -13.66 4.06 9.71
C HIS A 57 -15.13 3.87 9.30
N VAL A 58 -15.90 3.09 10.07
CA VAL A 58 -17.33 2.87 9.80
C VAL A 58 -18.13 4.18 9.91
N GLU A 59 -17.86 5.00 10.92
CA GLU A 59 -18.49 6.31 11.06
C GLU A 59 -18.20 7.24 9.88
N LEU A 60 -16.95 7.23 9.39
CA LEU A 60 -16.55 8.02 8.22
C LEU A 60 -17.27 7.54 6.95
N MET A 61 -17.31 6.21 6.71
CA MET A 61 -18.01 5.65 5.55
C MET A 61 -19.53 5.90 5.62
N ALA A 62 -20.10 5.95 6.82
CA ALA A 62 -21.51 6.27 7.04
C ALA A 62 -21.82 7.79 7.00
N GLY A 63 -20.82 8.65 6.77
CA GLY A 63 -20.97 10.11 6.76
C GLY A 63 -21.26 10.74 8.14
N LYS A 64 -21.01 9.99 9.22
CA LYS A 64 -21.15 10.49 10.60
C LYS A 64 -19.91 11.23 11.08
N ALA A 65 -18.74 10.84 10.59
CA ALA A 65 -17.50 11.59 10.74
C ALA A 65 -17.20 12.41 9.48
N SER A 66 -16.49 13.53 9.64
CA SER A 66 -16.16 14.42 8.52
C SER A 66 -14.95 13.94 7.74
N TRP A 67 -15.01 14.03 6.41
CA TRP A 67 -13.85 13.85 5.54
C TRP A 67 -12.78 14.94 5.70
N THR A 68 -13.12 16.07 6.33
CA THR A 68 -12.15 17.14 6.66
C THR A 68 -11.57 17.00 8.08
N ASP A 69 -11.88 15.91 8.79
CA ASP A 69 -11.34 15.64 10.13
C ASP A 69 -9.81 15.47 10.10
N ALA A 70 -9.13 15.92 11.16
CA ALA A 70 -7.68 15.79 11.29
C ALA A 70 -7.20 14.32 11.25
N LYS A 71 -8.03 13.37 11.68
CA LYS A 71 -7.78 11.93 11.56
C LYS A 71 -7.69 11.47 10.11
N VAL A 72 -8.54 12.02 9.23
CA VAL A 72 -8.51 11.72 7.78
C VAL A 72 -7.26 12.33 7.15
N ARG A 73 -6.93 13.57 7.52
CA ARG A 73 -5.67 14.19 7.09
C ARG A 73 -4.45 13.33 7.47
N LYS A 74 -4.41 12.81 8.70
CA LYS A 74 -3.31 11.94 9.17
C LYS A 74 -3.17 10.65 8.33
N VAL A 75 -4.27 10.10 7.82
CA VAL A 75 -4.24 8.95 6.89
C VAL A 75 -3.51 9.33 5.61
N PHE A 76 -3.85 10.47 5.00
CA PHE A 76 -3.17 10.94 3.79
C PHE A 76 -1.72 11.34 4.04
N ASP A 77 -1.39 11.97 5.17
CA ASP A 77 -0.01 12.28 5.54
C ASP A 77 0.83 10.99 5.67
N THR A 78 0.29 9.98 6.34
CA THR A 78 0.95 8.66 6.48
C THR A 78 1.10 7.98 5.13
N TRP A 79 0.06 8.01 4.28
CA TRP A 79 0.15 7.43 2.95
C TRP A 79 1.21 8.15 2.09
N ALA A 80 1.30 9.48 2.18
CA ALA A 80 2.27 10.29 1.45
C ALA A 80 3.72 9.86 1.72
N GLU A 81 4.04 9.43 2.94
CA GLU A 81 5.39 8.90 3.28
C GLU A 81 5.76 7.67 2.45
N SER A 82 4.77 6.86 2.07
CA SER A 82 4.98 5.63 1.31
C SER A 82 4.95 5.82 -0.22
N LEU A 83 4.43 6.95 -0.72
CA LEU A 83 4.32 7.24 -2.16
C LEU A 83 5.64 7.08 -2.94
N PRO A 84 6.82 7.53 -2.43
CA PRO A 84 8.09 7.37 -3.14
C PRO A 84 8.58 5.92 -3.34
N TYR A 85 7.89 4.96 -2.72
CA TYR A 85 8.19 3.53 -2.77
C TYR A 85 7.16 2.72 -3.57
N HIS A 86 6.08 3.37 -4.03
CA HIS A 86 5.12 2.76 -4.95
C HIS A 86 5.68 2.69 -6.36
N GLN A 87 5.22 1.70 -7.12
CA GLN A 87 5.52 1.59 -8.53
C GLN A 87 5.01 2.81 -9.30
N GLU A 88 5.92 3.51 -9.98
CA GLU A 88 5.61 4.71 -10.77
C GLU A 88 4.54 4.43 -11.84
N GLY A 89 3.79 5.44 -12.26
CA GLY A 89 2.76 5.29 -13.30
C GLY A 89 1.55 4.44 -12.90
N ALA A 90 1.26 4.32 -11.60
CA ALA A 90 0.19 3.47 -11.08
C ALA A 90 -1.19 3.78 -11.68
N VAL A 91 -1.53 5.05 -11.91
CA VAL A 91 -2.83 5.47 -12.50
C VAL A 91 -3.06 4.88 -13.90
N GLY A 92 -2.00 4.56 -14.64
CA GLY A 92 -2.09 3.93 -15.95
C GLY A 92 -2.02 2.40 -15.93
N ARG A 93 -1.75 1.79 -14.77
CA ARG A 93 -1.46 0.36 -14.61
C ARG A 93 -2.64 -0.38 -13.98
N THR A 94 -3.02 -1.52 -14.55
CA THR A 94 -4.02 -2.41 -13.95
C THR A 94 -3.45 -3.11 -12.71
N TRP A 95 -4.31 -3.53 -11.80
CA TRP A 95 -3.85 -4.29 -10.63
C TRP A 95 -3.20 -5.64 -11.02
N GLN A 96 -3.59 -6.23 -12.16
CA GLN A 96 -2.99 -7.44 -12.71
C GLN A 96 -1.56 -7.18 -13.19
N ASP A 97 -1.32 -6.10 -13.95
CA ASP A 97 0.03 -5.73 -14.40
C ASP A 97 0.98 -5.45 -13.23
N ALA A 98 0.47 -4.84 -12.16
CA ALA A 98 1.21 -4.68 -10.91
C ALA A 98 1.55 -6.05 -10.28
N ALA A 99 0.60 -6.98 -10.23
CA ALA A 99 0.86 -8.35 -9.76
C ALA A 99 1.95 -9.04 -10.59
N GLN A 100 1.94 -8.87 -11.91
CA GLN A 100 2.98 -9.42 -12.80
C GLN A 100 4.37 -8.85 -12.51
N THR A 101 4.47 -7.60 -12.02
CA THR A 101 5.75 -7.02 -11.59
C THR A 101 6.31 -7.75 -10.36
N LEU A 102 5.43 -8.17 -9.44
CA LEU A 102 5.80 -8.98 -8.29
C LEU A 102 6.16 -10.43 -8.69
N VAL A 103 5.38 -11.07 -9.56
CA VAL A 103 5.65 -12.42 -10.12
C VAL A 103 7.02 -12.45 -10.81
N ALA A 104 7.33 -11.42 -11.60
CA ALA A 104 8.61 -11.26 -12.28
C ALA A 104 9.79 -10.93 -11.32
N LYS A 105 9.55 -10.88 -10.00
CA LYS A 105 10.53 -10.55 -8.96
C LYS A 105 11.19 -9.17 -9.15
N LYS A 106 10.47 -8.23 -9.80
CA LYS A 106 10.88 -6.83 -9.98
C LYS A 106 10.34 -5.92 -8.88
N ALA A 107 9.25 -6.35 -8.23
CA ALA A 107 8.74 -5.71 -7.01
C ALA A 107 8.93 -6.60 -5.78
N GLY A 108 9.00 -5.98 -4.60
CA GLY A 108 9.23 -6.66 -3.31
C GLY A 108 7.94 -7.05 -2.57
N MET A 109 6.90 -6.22 -2.66
CA MET A 109 5.63 -6.39 -1.95
C MET A 109 4.47 -5.94 -2.82
N TYR A 110 3.25 -6.37 -2.48
CA TYR A 110 2.02 -5.87 -3.08
C TYR A 110 0.88 -5.92 -2.05
N MET A 111 0.20 -4.80 -1.84
CA MET A 111 -1.00 -4.72 -1.02
C MET A 111 -2.22 -4.76 -1.95
N LEU A 112 -2.96 -5.86 -1.89
CA LEU A 112 -4.23 -6.06 -2.61
C LEU A 112 -5.06 -7.12 -1.85
N GLY A 113 -6.33 -7.28 -2.22
CA GLY A 113 -7.15 -8.37 -1.71
C GLY A 113 -6.60 -9.75 -2.07
N MET A 114 -6.95 -10.76 -1.26
CA MET A 114 -6.43 -12.14 -1.39
C MET A 114 -6.72 -12.81 -2.74
N PHE A 115 -7.72 -12.34 -3.50
CA PHE A 115 -7.98 -12.82 -4.87
C PHE A 115 -6.78 -12.62 -5.81
N VAL A 116 -5.83 -11.73 -5.47
CA VAL A 116 -4.54 -11.59 -6.17
C VAL A 116 -3.78 -12.92 -6.27
N ALA A 117 -4.06 -13.87 -5.37
CA ALA A 117 -3.51 -15.23 -5.40
C ALA A 117 -3.69 -15.92 -6.77
N GLN A 118 -4.72 -15.58 -7.54
CA GLN A 118 -4.98 -16.13 -8.88
C GLN A 118 -3.92 -15.70 -9.93
N GLN A 119 -3.00 -14.79 -9.58
CA GLN A 119 -1.93 -14.32 -10.45
C GLN A 119 -0.58 -15.04 -10.21
N PHE A 120 -0.48 -15.89 -9.19
CA PHE A 120 0.74 -16.62 -8.80
C PHE A 120 0.60 -18.12 -9.06
#